data_AF-A0A127T5B1-F1
#
_entry.id   AF-A0A127T5B1-F1
#
_cell.length_a   1.000
_cell.length_b   1.000
_cell.length_c   1.000
_cell.angle_alpha   90.00
_cell.angle_beta   90.00
_cell.angle_gamma   90.00
#
_symmetry.space_group_name_H-M   'P 1'
#
loop_
_entity.id
_entity.type
_entity.pdbx_description
1 polymer ?
#
loop_
_entity_poly.entity_id
_entity_poly.type
_entity_poly.pdbx_seq_one_letter_code
_entity_poly.pdbx_strand_id
1 'polypeptide(L)' 'MKYKKFAMGLLLLAGSQLAQAEQIGSVDTVFKWLGPDHKIVVEAFDDPDVQNVTCYISRAKTGGIKGGLGL' A
#
# COMPACT_ATOMS: atom_id res chain seq x y z
N MET A 1 18.47 30.69 17.27
CA MET A 1 17.05 30.37 16.98
C MET A 1 16.80 29.75 15.59
N LYS A 2 17.58 30.06 14.55
CA LYS A 2 17.47 29.43 13.21
C LYS A 2 17.63 27.90 13.22
N TYR A 3 18.62 27.39 13.97
CA TYR A 3 18.94 25.96 14.03
C TYR A 3 17.85 25.11 14.72
N LYS A 4 17.11 25.68 15.68
CA LYS A 4 16.00 25.00 16.37
C LYS A 4 14.81 24.73 15.43
N LYS A 5 14.53 25.66 14.52
CA LYS A 5 13.48 25.49 13.49
C LYS A 5 13.87 24.43 12.46
N PHE A 6 15.15 24.39 12.09
CA PHE A 6 15.69 23.39 11.18
C PHE A 6 15.66 21.97 11.78
N ALA A 7 16.02 21.84 13.05
CA ALA A 7 15.94 20.58 13.78
C ALA A 7 14.50 20.06 13.92
N MET A 8 13.53 20.95 14.18
CA MET A 8 12.11 20.59 14.25
C MET A 8 11.58 20.08 12.89
N GLY A 9 11.99 20.72 11.80
CA GLY A 9 11.64 20.28 10.44
C GLY A 9 12.19 18.88 10.12
N LEU A 10 13.41 18.58 10.55
CA LEU A 10 14.00 17.25 10.35
C LEU A 10 13.27 16.15 11.12
N LEU A 11 12.84 16.43 12.35
CA LEU A 11 12.09 15.46 13.17
C LEU A 11 10.71 15.12 12.58
N LEU A 12 10.04 16.09 11.96
CA LEU A 12 8.70 15.90 11.38
C LEU A 12 8.72 15.00 10.13
N LEU A 13 9.80 15.03 9.33
CA LEU A 13 9.93 14.14 8.17
C LEU A 13 10.11 12.66 8.57
N ALA A 14 10.78 12.40 9.70
CA ALA A 14 11.09 11.05 10.15
C ALA A 14 9.86 10.25 10.65
N GLY A 15 8.75 10.92 11.01
CA GLY A 15 7.56 10.27 11.56
C GLY A 15 6.54 9.74 10.54
N SER A 16 6.77 9.93 9.23
CA SER A 16 5.76 9.68 8.19
C SER A 16 5.61 8.21 7.72
N GLN A 17 6.35 7.27 8.31
CA GLN A 17 6.48 5.89 7.78
C GLN A 17 5.54 4.85 8.43
N LEU A 18 4.63 5.24 9.32
CA LEU A 18 3.91 4.28 10.18
C LEU A 18 2.70 3.56 9.54
N ALA A 19 2.30 3.90 8.30
CA ALA A 19 1.23 3.19 7.60
C ALA A 19 1.75 2.55 6.32
N GLN A 20 2.30 1.34 6.43
CA GLN A 20 2.63 0.50 5.29
C GLN A 20 1.54 -0.57 5.14
N ALA A 21 0.89 -0.59 3.98
CA ALA A 21 0.02 -1.69 3.61
C ALA A 21 0.89 -2.86 3.17
N GLU A 22 0.87 -3.96 3.92
CA GLU A 22 1.62 -5.16 3.52
C GLU A 22 0.76 -6.01 2.59
N GLN A 23 1.24 -6.24 1.36
CA GLN A 23 0.58 -7.16 0.46
C GLN A 23 0.84 -8.60 0.91
N ILE A 24 -0.21 -9.26 1.39
CA ILE A 24 -0.14 -10.66 1.85
C ILE A 24 -0.21 -11.63 0.67
N GLY A 25 -0.97 -11.29 -0.37
CA GLY A 25 -1.09 -12.14 -1.54
C GLY A 25 -2.01 -11.59 -2.62
N SER A 26 -2.15 -12.35 -3.71
CA SER A 26 -3.10 -12.06 -4.77
C SER A 26 -3.63 -13.32 -5.43
N VAL A 27 -4.88 -13.28 -5.88
CA VAL A 27 -5.51 -14.33 -6.68
C VAL A 27 -5.88 -13.79 -8.05
N ASP A 28 -5.48 -14.49 -9.10
CA ASP A 28 -5.83 -14.12 -10.46
C ASP A 28 -7.28 -14.51 -10.76
N THR A 29 -8.02 -13.61 -11.42
CA THR A 29 -9.46 -13.74 -11.69
C THR A 29 -9.76 -13.94 -13.16
N VAL A 30 -9.02 -13.27 -14.04
CA VAL A 30 -9.21 -13.34 -15.49
C VAL A 30 -7.87 -13.28 -16.20
N PHE A 31 -7.59 -14.33 -16.98
CA PHE A 31 -6.40 -14.42 -17.81
C PHE A 31 -6.42 -13.40 -18.96
N LYS A 32 -5.27 -12.78 -19.23
CA LYS A 32 -5.02 -11.88 -20.34
C LYS A 32 -3.83 -12.39 -21.15
N TRP A 33 -4.05 -12.55 -22.46
CA TRP A 33 -2.99 -12.93 -23.40
C TRP A 33 -1.87 -11.88 -23.51
N LEU A 34 -2.19 -10.60 -23.30
CA LEU A 34 -1.24 -9.49 -23.42
C LEU A 34 -1.33 -8.59 -22.18
N GLY A 35 -0.28 -8.63 -21.36
CA GLY A 35 -0.16 -7.89 -20.11
C GLY A 35 -0.57 -8.71 -18.87
N PRO A 36 -0.52 -8.12 -17.67
CA PRO A 36 -0.83 -8.82 -16.42
C PRO A 36 -2.28 -9.30 -16.35
N ASP A 37 -2.57 -10.34 -15.58
CA ASP A 37 -3.96 -10.76 -15.36
C ASP A 37 -4.72 -9.79 -14.46
N HIS A 38 -6.05 -9.79 -14.58
CA HIS A 38 -6.87 -9.17 -13.54
C HIS A 38 -6.76 -9.99 -12.28
N LYS A 39 -6.55 -9.32 -11.14
CA LYS A 39 -6.35 -10.01 -9.87
C LYS A 39 -7.06 -9.31 -8.72
N ILE A 40 -7.39 -10.05 -7.69
CA ILE A 40 -7.73 -9.51 -6.38
C ILE A 40 -6.48 -9.58 -5.52
N VAL A 41 -6.06 -8.44 -4.97
CA VAL A 41 -4.93 -8.34 -4.04
C VAL A 41 -5.48 -8.23 -2.63
N VAL A 42 -4.88 -8.96 -1.70
CA VAL A 42 -5.18 -8.90 -0.27
C VAL A 42 -4.03 -8.19 0.44
N GLU A 43 -4.37 -7.14 1.17
CA GLU A 43 -3.44 -6.33 1.94
C GLU A 43 -3.83 -6.34 3.42
N ALA A 44 -2.83 -6.38 4.29
CA ALA A 44 -2.98 -6.31 5.73
C ALA A 44 -2.67 -4.89 6.24
N PHE A 45 -3.49 -4.44 7.20
CA PHE A 45 -3.38 -3.16 7.87
C PHE A 45 -3.55 -3.37 9.36
N ASP A 46 -2.59 -2.95 10.17
CA ASP A 46 -2.75 -2.97 11.62
C ASP A 46 -3.66 -1.81 12.06
N ASP A 47 -4.60 -2.12 12.96
CA ASP A 47 -5.56 -1.15 13.48
C ASP A 47 -4.82 -0.19 14.45
N PRO A 48 -4.85 1.14 14.20
CA PRO A 48 -4.16 2.11 15.04
C PRO A 48 -4.78 2.26 16.44
N ASP A 49 -6.06 1.91 16.59
CA ASP A 49 -6.82 2.08 17.83
C ASP A 49 -6.85 0.80 18.68
N VAL A 50 -6.61 -0.37 18.07
CA VAL A 50 -6.66 -1.67 18.76
C VAL A 50 -5.38 -2.48 18.55
N GLN A 51 -4.62 -2.67 19.64
CA GLN A 51 -3.38 -3.44 19.62
C GLN A 51 -3.60 -4.91 19.21
N ASN A 52 -2.71 -5.42 18.36
CA ASN A 52 -2.71 -6.80 17.83
C ASN A 52 -3.95 -7.17 16.99
N VAL A 53 -4.62 -6.18 16.41
CA VAL A 53 -5.69 -6.40 15.43
C VAL A 53 -5.20 -5.99 14.06
N THR A 54 -5.33 -6.89 13.09
CA THR A 54 -4.98 -6.66 11.69
C THR A 54 -6.22 -6.80 10.83
N CYS A 55 -6.55 -5.74 10.08
CA CYS A 55 -7.60 -5.68 9.10
C CYS A 55 -7.09 -6.12 7.73
N TYR A 56 -7.79 -7.08 7.10
CA TYR A 56 -7.48 -7.55 5.75
C TYR A 56 -8.41 -6.91 4.74
N ILE A 57 -7.87 -6.25 3.72
CA ILE A 57 -8.64 -5.60 2.67
C ILE A 57 -8.35 -6.27 1.33
N SER A 58 -9.40 -6.74 0.65
CA SER A 58 -9.32 -7.23 -0.72
C SER A 58 -9.67 -6.13 -1.72
N ARG A 59 -8.81 -5.88 -2.71
CA ARG A 59 -9.07 -4.91 -3.81
C ARG A 59 -8.81 -5.53 -5.17
N ALA A 60 -9.63 -5.15 -6.14
CA ALA A 60 -9.41 -5.54 -7.54
C ALA A 60 -8.31 -4.66 -8.16
N LYS A 61 -7.36 -5.28 -8.86
CA LYS A 61 -6.41 -4.61 -9.73
C LYS A 61 -6.70 -4.97 -11.19
N THR A 62 -6.80 -3.93 -12.00
CA THR A 62 -6.97 -4.04 -13.45
C THR A 62 -5.72 -4.68 -14.05
N GLY A 63 -5.90 -5.69 -14.90
CA GLY A 63 -4.86 -6.30 -15.72
C GLY A 63 -4.86 -5.77 -17.17
N GLY A 64 -4.17 -6.47 -18.05
CA GLY A 64 -3.92 -6.11 -19.44
C GLY A 64 -2.93 -4.95 -19.56
N ILE A 65 -2.81 -4.43 -20.77
CA ILE A 65 -1.87 -3.33 -21.09
C ILE A 65 -2.11 -2.10 -20.20
N LYS A 66 -3.38 -1.76 -19.91
CA LYS A 66 -3.72 -0.63 -19.02
C LYS A 66 -3.23 -0.86 -17.59
N GLY A 67 -3.53 -2.04 -17.04
CA GLY A 67 -3.07 -2.46 -15.73
C GLY A 67 -1.55 -2.50 -15.59
N GLY A 68 -0.86 -2.97 -16.63
CA GLY A 68 0.62 -2.99 -16.67
C GLY A 68 1.26 -1.60 -16.74
N LEU A 69 0.54 -0.60 -17.25
CA LEU A 69 0.97 0.81 -17.29
C LEU A 69 0.51 1.61 -16.06
N GLY A 70 -0.20 0.98 -15.12
CA GLY A 70 -0.71 1.64 -13.91
C GLY A 70 -1.93 2.54 -14.15
N LEU A 71 -2.70 2.29 -15.22
CA LEU A 71 -3.88 3.06 -15.64
C LEU A 71 -5.20 2.32 -15.38
#